data_AF-A0A8J7PNQ6-F1
#
_entry.id   AF-A0A8J7PNQ6-F1
#
_cell.length_a   1.000
_cell.length_b   1.000
_cell.length_c   1.000
_cell.angle_alpha   90.00
_cell.angle_beta   90.00
_cell.angle_gamma   90.00
#
_symmetry.space_group_name_H-M   'P 1'
#
loop_
_entity.id
_entity.type
_entity.pdbx_description
1 polymer ?
#
loop_
_entity_poly.entity_id
_entity_poly.type
_entity_poly.pdbx_seq_one_letter_code
_entity_poly.pdbx_strand_id
1 'polypeptide(L)' 'MGIFEVYQIEGPYRYPVHPMDLLATVYHSVGIPPETIVYNHLNQPRALVKGGVIGGIIG' A
#
# COMPACT_ATOMS: atom_id res chain seq x y z
N MET A 1 32.90 18.19 -9.89
CA MET A 1 32.58 16.81 -10.32
C MET A 1 32.13 16.03 -9.08
N GLY A 2 31.08 16.48 -8.40
CA GLY A 2 29.72 16.00 -8.68
C GLY A 2 29.29 14.97 -7.63
N ILE A 3 29.52 15.28 -6.35
CA ILE A 3 28.83 14.63 -5.24
C ILE A 3 27.36 15.08 -5.30
N PHE A 4 26.40 14.22 -4.97
CA PHE A 4 24.95 14.46 -5.07
C PHE A 4 24.31 14.21 -6.46
N GLU A 5 24.53 13.05 -7.07
CA GLU A 5 23.39 12.44 -7.76
C GLU A 5 22.48 11.87 -6.68
N VAL A 6 21.40 12.60 -6.46
CA VAL A 6 20.30 12.33 -5.55
C VAL A 6 19.90 10.86 -5.65
N TYR A 7 19.80 10.18 -4.50
CA TYR A 7 19.07 8.92 -4.37
C TYR A 7 17.69 9.12 -5.02
N GLN A 8 17.54 8.69 -6.26
CA GLN A 8 16.27 8.71 -6.92
C GLN A 8 15.41 7.65 -6.23
N ILE A 9 14.63 8.08 -5.25
CA ILE A 9 13.56 7.28 -4.66
C ILE A 9 12.55 7.00 -5.77
N GLU A 10 12.72 5.82 -6.35
CA GLU A 10 11.87 5.20 -7.35
C GLU A 10 10.47 4.95 -6.78
N GLY A 11 9.65 6.00 -6.69
CA GLY A 11 8.28 5.96 -6.16
C GLY A 11 7.21 5.69 -7.22
N PRO A 12 5.92 5.69 -6.84
CA PRO A 12 4.77 5.49 -7.74
C PRO A 12 4.77 6.32 -9.01
N TYR A 13 5.46 7.47 -8.98
CA TYR A 13 5.66 8.34 -10.13
C TYR A 13 6.41 7.67 -11.29
N ARG A 14 7.43 6.85 -11.00
CA ARG A 14 8.21 6.11 -12.02
C ARG A 14 7.75 4.67 -12.18
N TYR A 15 7.32 4.04 -11.09
CA TYR A 15 6.77 2.68 -11.08
C TYR A 15 5.35 2.69 -10.55
N PRO A 16 4.35 2.80 -11.43
CA PRO A 16 2.95 2.81 -11.02
C PRO A 16 2.61 1.60 -10.16
N VAL A 17 1.87 1.86 -9.10
CA VAL A 17 1.34 0.83 -8.20
C VAL A 17 -0.18 0.89 -8.21
N HIS A 18 -0.81 -0.26 -8.03
CA HIS A 18 -2.26 -0.31 -8.01
C HIS A 18 -2.79 0.37 -6.72
N PRO A 19 -3.85 1.21 -6.78
CA PRO A 19 -4.34 1.91 -5.59
C PRO A 19 -4.77 1.00 -4.44
N MET A 20 -5.29 -0.19 -4.75
CA MET A 20 -5.64 -1.16 -3.69
C MET A 20 -4.41 -1.73 -2.98
N ASP A 21 -3.25 -1.81 -3.64
CA ASP A 21 -1.99 -2.28 -3.04
C ASP A 21 -1.38 -1.22 -2.12
N LEU A 22 -1.52 0.06 -2.49
CA LEU A 22 -1.17 1.18 -1.61
C LEU A 22 -1.97 1.13 -0.31
N LEU A 23 -3.29 0.97 -0.42
CA LEU A 23 -4.17 0.92 0.75
C LEU A 23 -3.90 -0.32 1.61
N ALA A 24 -3.63 -1.48 1.00
CA ALA A 24 -3.21 -2.68 1.71
C ALA A 24 -1.90 -2.44 2.49
N THR A 25 -0.94 -1.77 1.87
CA THR A 25 0.35 -1.42 2.50
C THR A 25 0.18 -0.46 3.68
N VAL A 26 -0.71 0.54 3.56
CA VAL A 26 -1.04 1.45 4.68
C VAL A 26 -1.60 0.67 5.86
N TYR A 27 -2.63 -0.16 5.65
CA TYR A 27 -3.20 -0.95 6.74
C TYR A 27 -2.17 -1.88 7.40
N HIS A 28 -1.38 -2.58 6.58
CA HIS A 28 -0.32 -3.45 7.08
C HIS A 28 0.71 -2.69 7.92
N SER A 29 1.13 -1.49 7.48
CA SER A 29 2.14 -0.67 8.18
C SER A 29 1.72 -0.23 9.59
N VAL A 30 0.41 -0.16 9.85
CA VAL A 30 -0.14 0.19 11.17
C VAL A 30 -0.60 -1.05 11.97
N GLY A 31 -0.21 -2.25 11.53
CA GLY A 31 -0.52 -3.51 12.22
C GLY A 31 -1.91 -4.07 11.94
N ILE A 32 -2.61 -3.60 10.91
CA ILE A 32 -3.93 -4.09 10.52
C ILE A 32 -3.79 -5.00 9.30
N PRO A 33 -4.15 -6.29 9.39
CA PRO A 33 -4.16 -7.18 8.22
C PRO A 33 -5.14 -6.67 7.15
N PRO A 34 -4.72 -6.45 5.88
CA PRO A 34 -5.59 -5.96 4.80
C PRO A 34 -6.82 -6.85 4.51
N GLU A 35 -6.69 -8.14 4.80
CA GLU A 35 -7.73 -9.17 4.68
C GLU A 35 -8.73 -9.16 5.84
N THR A 36 -8.57 -8.28 6.82
CA THR A 36 -9.51 -8.10 7.94
C THR A 36 -10.94 -7.97 7.39
N ILE A 37 -11.85 -8.82 7.89
CA ILE A 37 -13.23 -8.83 7.41
C ILE A 37 -14.02 -7.68 8.04
N VAL A 38 -14.60 -6.85 7.17
CA VAL A 38 -15.55 -5.80 7.52
C VAL A 38 -16.92 -6.12 6.90
N TYR A 39 -17.98 -5.75 7.60
CA TYR A 39 -19.34 -5.93 7.13
C TYR A 39 -19.84 -4.62 6.52
N ASN A 40 -20.39 -4.71 5.31
CA ASN A 40 -21.02 -3.54 4.69
C ASN A 40 -22.43 -3.29 5.26
N HIS A 41 -23.11 -2.28 4.72
CA HIS A 41 -24.49 -1.93 5.10
C HIS A 41 -25.54 -3.04 4.83
N LEU A 42 -25.20 -4.08 4.07
CA LEU A 42 -26.04 -5.25 3.82
C LEU A 42 -25.65 -6.45 4.69
N ASN A 43 -24.78 -6.24 5.69
CA ASN A 43 -24.20 -7.30 6.53
C ASN A 43 -23.49 -8.40 5.73
N GLN A 44 -22.86 -8.03 4.61
CA GLN A 44 -22.06 -8.94 3.80
C GLN A 44 -20.58 -8.82 4.17
N PRO A 45 -19.85 -9.94 4.34
CA PRO A 45 -18.44 -9.91 4.64
C PRO A 45 -17.64 -9.44 3.43
N ARG A 46 -16.73 -8.48 3.65
CA ARG A 46 -15.77 -7.98 2.66
C ARG A 46 -14.41 -7.86 3.32
N ALA A 47 -13.34 -8.10 2.57
CA ALA A 47 -12.02 -7.68 3.03
C ALA A 47 -11.98 -6.14 3.13
N LEU A 48 -11.24 -5.63 4.12
CA LEU A 48 -10.99 -4.20 4.31
C LEU A 48 -10.43 -3.56 3.04
N VAL A 49 -9.54 -4.26 2.35
CA VAL A 49 -9.12 -3.96 0.97
C VAL A 49 -8.71 -5.24 0.23
N LYS A 50 -8.91 -5.28 -1.09
CA LYS A 50 -8.47 -6.37 -1.96
C LYS A 50 -7.21 -5.96 -2.72
N GLY A 51 -6.07 -5.94 -2.03
CA GLY A 51 -4.77 -5.59 -2.61
C GLY A 51 -3.61 -6.34 -1.95
N GLY A 52 -2.45 -6.32 -2.58
CA GLY A 52 -1.21 -6.88 -2.05
C GLY A 52 -0.39 -5.85 -1.26
N VAL A 53 0.31 -6.31 -0.22
CA VAL A 53 1.29 -5.47 0.48
C VAL A 53 2.53 -5.32 -0.40
N ILE A 54 2.96 -4.10 -0.64
CA ILE A 54 4.16 -3.78 -1.42
C ILE A 54 5.22 -3.10 -0.53
N GLY A 55 6.48 -3.51 -0.70
CA GLY A 55 7.61 -2.92 0.03
C GLY A 55 8.08 -1.60 -0.58
N GLY A 56 8.90 -0.85 0.17
CA GLY A 56 9.57 0.36 -0.32
C GLY A 56 8.69 1.60 -0.48
N ILE A 57 7.42 1.55 -0.05
CA ILE A 57 6.47 2.67 -0.11
C ILE A 57 6.31 3.34 1.26
N ILE A 58 6.24 2.54 2.33
CA ILE A 58 6.13 3.00 3.72
C ILE A 58 7.22 2.28 4.52
N GLY A 59 8.19 3.03 5.03
CA GLY A 59 9.41 2.53 5.67
C GLY A 59 10.63 3.30 5.19
#